data_AF-A0A8W8M3Q5-F1
#
_entry.id   AF-A0A8W8M3Q5-F1
#
_cell.length_a   1.000
_cell.length_b   1.000
_cell.length_c   1.000
_cell.angle_alpha   90.00
_cell.angle_beta   90.00
_cell.angle_gamma   90.00
#
_symmetry.space_group_name_H-M   'P 1'
#
loop_
_entity.id
_entity.type
_entity.pdbx_description
1 polymer ?
#
loop_
_entity_poly.entity_id
_entity_poly.type
_entity_poly.pdbx_seq_one_letter_code
_entity_poly.pdbx_strand_id
1 'polypeptide(L)'
;MFWTVCLGIGLCVLVWELFKPVPAPVNGVYRQPGRWYHLKRLVFLGLLKLRQRKKRKEKSLKEGNVGYGLSVTDPEKMEESPPLLEHPHAIDSVYFGGFNKDGIYFVARVARRRGRYAEVWLYLHVPGVGDFHHPVHPDTLISNVTPGTLTAGGLKIEMLDPMVRWRVSFNGLLR
;
A
#
# COMPACT_ATOMS: atom_id res chain seq x y z
N MET A 1 47.03 -24.27 -15.52
CA MET A 1 46.55 -23.80 -16.85
C MET A 1 45.06 -23.45 -16.87
N PHE A 2 44.17 -24.22 -16.24
CA PHE A 2 42.73 -23.92 -16.21
C PHE A 2 42.39 -22.59 -15.50
N TRP A 3 42.98 -22.34 -14.33
CA TRP A 3 42.73 -21.13 -13.54
C TRP A 3 43.13 -19.82 -14.23
N THR A 4 44.21 -19.83 -15.00
CA THR A 4 44.68 -18.65 -15.73
C THR A 4 43.78 -18.33 -16.93
N VAL A 5 43.23 -19.35 -17.59
CA VAL A 5 42.24 -19.18 -18.66
C VAL A 5 40.92 -18.63 -18.10
N CYS A 6 40.44 -19.15 -16.98
CA CYS A 6 39.23 -18.62 -16.32
C CYS A 6 39.41 -17.17 -15.85
N LEU A 7 40.59 -16.82 -15.30
CA LEU A 7 40.91 -15.44 -14.93
C LEU A 7 40.96 -14.50 -16.14
N GLY A 8 41.57 -14.94 -17.24
CA GLY A 8 41.61 -14.16 -18.49
C GLY A 8 40.22 -13.90 -19.06
N ILE A 9 39.36 -14.92 -19.13
CA ILE A 9 37.97 -14.78 -19.60
C ILE A 9 37.18 -13.84 -18.67
N GLY A 10 37.33 -14.00 -17.36
CA GLY A 10 36.70 -13.11 -16.38
C GLY A 10 37.10 -11.65 -16.56
N LEU A 11 38.39 -11.39 -16.80
CA LEU A 11 38.90 -10.04 -17.03
C LEU A 11 38.38 -9.44 -18.34
N CYS A 12 38.32 -10.23 -19.42
CA CYS A 12 37.73 -9.80 -20.70
C CYS A 12 36.24 -9.45 -20.58
N VAL A 13 35.46 -10.24 -19.83
CA VAL A 13 34.04 -9.96 -19.57
C VAL A 13 33.87 -8.68 -18.74
N LEU A 14 34.73 -8.45 -17.76
CA LEU A 14 34.71 -7.27 -16.91
C LEU A 14 35.04 -6.00 -17.71
N VAL A 15 36.05 -6.08 -18.57
CA VAL A 15 36.42 -5.00 -19.51
C VAL A 15 35.26 -4.74 -20.48
N TRP A 16 34.68 -5.79 -21.08
CA TRP A 16 33.54 -5.66 -21.98
C TRP A 16 32.34 -4.95 -21.31
N GLU A 17 31.99 -5.32 -20.08
CA GLU A 17 30.92 -4.67 -19.31
C GLU A 17 31.22 -3.19 -18.98
N LEU A 18 32.49 -2.83 -18.77
CA LEU A 18 32.90 -1.44 -18.52
C LEU A 18 32.76 -0.55 -19.77
N PHE A 19 32.94 -1.12 -20.96
CA PHE A 19 32.87 -0.38 -22.23
C PHE A 19 31.47 -0.34 -22.86
N LYS A 20 30.48 -1.13 -22.39
CA LYS A 20 29.11 -1.08 -22.90
C LYS A 20 28.49 0.31 -22.77
N PRO A 21 27.85 0.87 -23.80
CA PRO A 21 27.14 2.15 -23.68
C PRO A 21 26.02 2.05 -22.64
N VAL A 22 25.75 3.14 -21.93
CA VAL A 22 24.65 3.17 -20.96
C VAL A 22 23.34 3.05 -21.76
N PRO A 23 22.51 2.03 -21.50
CA PRO A 23 21.25 1.88 -22.21
C PRO A 23 20.33 3.06 -21.92
N ALA A 24 19.64 3.54 -22.96
CA ALA A 24 18.65 4.59 -22.81
C ALA A 24 17.52 4.13 -21.87
N PRO A 25 16.96 5.03 -21.06
CA PRO A 25 15.81 4.71 -20.21
C PRO A 25 14.59 4.35 -21.07
N VAL A 26 13.86 3.31 -20.66
CA VAL A 26 12.58 2.95 -21.29
C VAL A 26 11.57 4.06 -21.00
N ASN A 27 10.92 4.55 -22.04
CA ASN A 27 9.99 5.70 -22.01
C ASN A 27 10.59 6.97 -21.40
N GLY A 28 11.91 7.15 -21.44
CA GLY A 28 12.58 8.33 -20.85
C GLY A 28 12.65 8.34 -19.31
N VAL A 29 11.89 7.46 -18.64
CA VAL A 29 11.72 7.45 -17.17
C VAL A 29 12.41 6.25 -16.53
N TYR A 30 12.26 5.06 -17.11
CA TYR A 30 12.68 3.81 -16.48
C TYR A 30 14.12 3.48 -16.84
N ARG A 31 15.04 3.83 -15.93
CA ARG A 31 16.48 3.53 -16.10
C ARG A 31 16.72 2.04 -16.19
N GLN A 32 17.39 1.64 -17.26
CA GLN A 32 17.81 0.27 -17.51
C GLN A 32 19.06 -0.08 -16.68
N PRO A 33 19.35 -1.39 -16.46
CA PRO A 33 20.56 -1.85 -15.79
C PRO A 33 21.83 -1.26 -16.43
N GLY A 34 22.46 -0.31 -15.75
CA GLY A 34 23.73 0.27 -16.19
C GLY A 34 24.94 -0.58 -15.79
N ARG A 35 26.14 -0.13 -16.18
CA ARG A 35 27.44 -0.81 -15.93
C ARG A 35 27.64 -1.27 -14.48
N TRP A 36 27.20 -0.46 -13.53
CA TRP A 36 27.36 -0.72 -12.09
C TRP A 36 26.21 -1.49 -11.45
N TYR A 37 25.20 -1.91 -12.23
CA TYR A 37 24.00 -2.55 -11.71
C TYR A 37 24.33 -3.81 -10.92
N HIS A 38 25.13 -4.71 -11.48
CA HIS A 38 25.48 -5.98 -10.82
C HIS A 38 26.30 -5.77 -9.55
N LEU A 39 27.25 -4.83 -9.56
CA LEU A 39 28.04 -4.48 -8.37
C LEU A 39 27.15 -3.90 -7.27
N LYS A 40 26.34 -2.88 -7.59
CA LYS A 40 25.40 -2.27 -6.65
C LYS A 40 24.44 -3.33 -6.10
N ARG A 41 23.89 -4.18 -6.96
CA ARG A 41 23.00 -5.28 -6.57
C ARG A 41 23.68 -6.22 -5.57
N LEU A 42 24.92 -6.65 -5.82
CA LEU A 42 25.65 -7.51 -4.89
C LEU A 42 25.91 -6.83 -3.55
N VAL A 43 26.30 -5.56 -3.55
CA VAL A 43 26.51 -4.76 -2.33
C VAL A 43 25.21 -4.66 -1.53
N PHE A 44 24.10 -4.26 -2.16
CA PHE A 44 22.81 -4.13 -1.49
C PHE A 44 22.26 -5.48 -1.02
N LEU A 45 22.43 -6.56 -1.79
CA LEU A 45 22.08 -7.92 -1.36
C LEU A 45 22.92 -8.36 -0.15
N GLY A 46 24.22 -8.05 -0.14
CA GLY A 46 25.11 -8.31 0.98
C GLY A 46 24.67 -7.55 2.23
N LEU A 47 24.45 -6.24 2.13
CA LEU A 47 23.94 -5.39 3.21
C LEU A 47 22.59 -5.90 3.75
N LEU A 48 21.68 -6.28 2.85
CA LEU A 48 20.37 -6.82 3.20
C LEU A 48 20.49 -8.15 3.94
N LYS A 49 21.33 -9.08 3.46
CA LYS A 49 21.60 -10.36 4.15
C LYS A 49 22.27 -10.17 5.50
N LEU A 50 23.24 -9.25 5.61
CA LEU A 50 23.89 -8.91 6.88
C LEU A 50 22.90 -8.32 7.89
N ARG A 51 22.02 -7.40 7.44
CA ARG A 51 20.93 -6.87 8.26
C ARG A 51 19.96 -7.97 8.70
N GLN A 52 19.56 -8.87 7.81
CA GLN A 52 18.69 -10.00 8.14
C GLN A 52 19.34 -10.94 9.15
N ARG A 53 20.65 -11.21 9.04
CA ARG A 53 21.40 -12.04 9.99
C ARG A 53 21.51 -11.39 11.37
N LYS A 54 21.89 -10.11 11.44
CA LYS A 54 21.95 -9.34 12.69
C LYS A 54 20.58 -9.33 13.39
N LYS A 55 19.51 -9.09 12.63
CA LYS A 55 18.15 -9.11 13.17
C LYS A 55 17.66 -10.50 13.58
N ARG A 56 18.02 -11.59 12.89
CA ARG A 56 17.72 -12.97 13.35
C ARG A 56 18.38 -13.27 14.69
N LYS A 57 19.61 -12.79 14.89
CA LYS A 57 20.33 -12.91 16.16
C LYS A 57 19.67 -12.09 17.26
N GLU A 58 19.26 -10.84 16.98
CA GLU A 58 18.50 -9.99 17.93
C GLU A 58 17.09 -10.55 18.24
N LYS A 59 16.43 -11.20 17.27
CA LYS A 59 15.12 -11.86 17.42
C LYS A 59 15.13 -13.03 18.41
N SER A 60 16.26 -13.72 18.55
CA SER A 60 16.42 -14.78 19.57
C SER A 60 16.65 -14.22 20.98
N LEU A 61 16.93 -12.92 21.11
CA LEU A 61 17.35 -12.28 22.35
C LEU A 61 16.31 -11.32 22.94
N LYS A 62 15.30 -10.90 22.18
CA LYS A 62 14.25 -9.98 22.64
C LYS A 62 12.88 -10.51 22.25
N GLU A 63 12.19 -11.12 23.21
CA GLU A 63 10.72 -11.24 23.16
C GLU A 63 10.13 -9.83 23.25
N GLY A 64 9.26 -9.51 22.30
CA GLY A 64 8.61 -8.20 22.20
C GLY A 64 9.46 -7.16 21.47
N ASN A 65 9.24 -7.00 20.17
CA ASN A 65 9.56 -5.73 19.54
C ASN A 65 8.61 -5.44 18.37
N VAL A 66 7.83 -4.39 18.56
CA VAL A 66 6.81 -3.87 17.65
C VAL A 66 7.51 -2.98 16.63
N GLY A 67 7.54 -3.40 15.36
CA GLY A 67 8.02 -2.57 14.25
C GLY A 67 8.79 -3.32 13.15
N TYR A 68 8.45 -3.02 11.89
CA TYR A 68 8.99 -3.58 10.63
C TYR A 68 8.58 -5.02 10.27
N GLY A 69 7.30 -5.21 9.90
CA GLY A 69 6.84 -6.41 9.17
C GLY A 69 6.88 -7.73 9.96
N LEU A 70 7.19 -7.65 11.26
CA LEU A 70 6.76 -8.61 12.29
C LEU A 70 5.50 -8.07 12.98
N SER A 71 4.69 -7.30 12.25
CA SER A 71 3.36 -6.89 12.68
C SER A 71 2.52 -8.14 12.81
N VAL A 72 1.81 -8.21 13.93
CA VAL A 72 0.71 -9.12 14.24
C VAL A 72 0.27 -9.95 13.04
N THR A 73 0.76 -11.19 12.91
CA THR A 73 0.43 -12.07 11.77
C THR A 73 -1.02 -12.56 11.78
N ASP A 74 -1.72 -12.25 12.85
CA ASP A 74 -3.13 -12.53 13.04
C ASP A 74 -3.96 -11.56 12.19
N PRO A 75 -4.64 -12.04 11.13
CA PRO A 75 -5.41 -11.20 10.23
C PRO A 75 -6.50 -10.39 10.94
N GLU A 76 -7.08 -10.92 12.03
CA GLU A 76 -8.14 -10.23 12.77
C GLU A 76 -7.61 -8.92 13.38
N LYS A 77 -6.47 -8.99 14.05
CA LYS A 77 -5.83 -7.83 14.68
C LYS A 77 -5.25 -6.82 13.69
N MET A 78 -4.97 -7.24 12.45
CA MET A 78 -4.57 -6.30 11.41
C MET A 78 -5.74 -5.46 10.89
N GLU A 79 -6.96 -6.00 10.96
CA GLU A 79 -8.20 -5.37 10.48
C GLU A 79 -9.01 -4.71 11.63
N GLU A 80 -8.59 -4.92 12.88
CA GLU A 80 -9.12 -4.19 14.02
C GLU A 80 -8.97 -2.69 13.80
N SER A 81 -10.09 -1.98 13.93
CA SER A 81 -10.09 -0.52 13.88
C SER A 81 -9.36 0.05 15.09
N PRO A 82 -8.16 0.66 14.92
CA PRO A 82 -7.41 1.17 16.05
C PRO A 82 -8.16 2.32 16.74
N PRO A 83 -7.91 2.56 18.04
CA PRO A 83 -8.38 3.78 18.68
C PRO A 83 -7.78 5.00 17.98
N LEU A 84 -8.58 6.05 17.79
CA LEU A 84 -8.09 7.31 17.23
C LEU A 84 -7.07 7.93 18.19
N LEU A 85 -5.92 8.35 17.65
CA LEU A 85 -4.90 9.06 18.43
C LEU A 85 -5.46 10.35 19.02
N GLU A 86 -4.92 10.77 20.16
CA GLU A 86 -5.29 12.03 20.81
C GLU A 86 -4.69 13.26 20.11
N HIS A 87 -4.95 13.41 18.82
CA HIS A 87 -4.47 14.52 18.00
C HIS A 87 -5.63 15.18 17.24
N PRO A 88 -5.69 16.52 17.10
CA PRO A 88 -6.78 17.21 16.39
C PRO A 88 -6.96 16.74 14.94
N HIS A 89 -5.85 16.37 14.28
CA HIS A 89 -5.85 15.87 12.90
C HIS A 89 -5.81 14.34 12.80
N ALA A 90 -6.08 13.61 13.90
CA ALA A 90 -6.17 12.16 13.85
C ALA A 90 -7.33 11.72 12.95
N ILE A 91 -7.03 10.85 11.99
CA ILE A 91 -7.98 10.28 11.05
C ILE A 91 -7.71 8.79 11.01
N ASP A 92 -8.78 8.02 11.00
CA ASP A 92 -8.74 6.62 10.60
C ASP A 92 -9.71 6.41 9.43
N SER A 93 -9.21 5.88 8.32
CA SER A 93 -9.94 5.87 7.06
C SER A 93 -9.86 4.53 6.38
N VAL A 94 -11.02 4.04 5.94
CA VAL A 94 -11.11 2.91 5.01
C VAL A 94 -11.59 3.44 3.66
N TYR A 95 -10.93 2.99 2.60
CA TYR A 95 -11.16 3.42 1.22
C TYR A 95 -11.27 2.20 0.32
N PHE A 96 -12.32 2.16 -0.49
CA PHE A 96 -12.50 1.23 -1.58
C PHE A 96 -12.65 2.02 -2.87
N GLY A 97 -11.90 1.62 -3.90
CA GLY A 97 -12.06 2.10 -5.26
C GLY A 97 -12.04 0.90 -6.20
N GLY A 98 -12.93 0.89 -7.17
CA GLY A 98 -13.03 -0.20 -8.14
C GLY A 98 -13.60 0.25 -9.46
N PHE A 99 -13.24 -0.47 -10.51
CA PHE A 99 -13.79 -0.29 -11.85
C PHE A 99 -14.02 -1.66 -12.49
N ASN A 100 -14.94 -1.72 -13.46
CA ASN A 100 -15.15 -2.90 -14.26
C ASN A 100 -14.77 -2.67 -15.73
N LYS A 101 -14.80 -3.73 -16.53
CA LYS A 101 -14.51 -3.68 -17.97
C LYS A 101 -15.49 -2.83 -18.78
N ASP A 102 -16.69 -2.63 -18.25
CA ASP A 102 -17.77 -1.90 -18.91
C ASP A 102 -17.67 -0.39 -18.67
N GLY A 103 -16.70 0.05 -17.87
CA GLY A 103 -16.45 1.46 -17.56
C GLY A 103 -17.17 1.96 -16.31
N ILE A 104 -17.92 1.10 -15.60
CA ILE A 104 -18.50 1.45 -14.29
C ILE A 104 -17.34 1.57 -13.30
N TYR A 105 -17.28 2.67 -12.57
CA TYR A 105 -16.36 2.82 -11.45
C TYR A 105 -17.08 3.35 -10.22
N PHE A 106 -16.59 2.96 -9.05
CA PHE A 106 -17.10 3.44 -7.79
C PHE A 106 -15.96 3.75 -6.83
N VAL A 107 -16.22 4.68 -5.92
CA VAL A 107 -15.34 5.06 -4.82
C VAL A 107 -16.19 5.16 -3.57
N ALA A 108 -15.76 4.49 -2.49
CA ALA A 108 -16.40 4.55 -1.19
C ALA A 108 -15.33 4.75 -0.11
N ARG A 109 -15.49 5.77 0.74
CA ARG A 109 -14.60 6.08 1.86
C ARG A 109 -15.41 6.46 3.08
N VAL A 110 -15.02 5.92 4.22
CA VAL A 110 -15.43 6.43 5.53
C VAL A 110 -14.16 6.76 6.31
N ALA A 111 -14.02 8.02 6.71
CA ALA A 111 -12.91 8.52 7.51
C ALA A 111 -13.41 9.00 8.87
N ARG A 112 -13.14 8.24 9.93
CA ARG A 112 -13.49 8.55 11.30
C ARG A 112 -12.61 9.69 11.81
N ARG A 113 -13.24 10.70 12.42
CA ARG A 113 -12.58 11.83 13.08
C ARG A 113 -12.98 11.90 14.55
N ARG A 114 -12.21 12.65 15.33
CA ARG A 114 -12.56 12.95 16.73
C ARG A 114 -13.87 13.73 16.79
N GLY A 115 -14.59 13.63 17.92
CA GLY A 115 -15.80 14.41 18.17
C GLY A 115 -17.08 13.86 17.52
N ARG A 116 -17.14 12.55 17.21
CA ARG A 116 -18.28 11.92 16.52
C ARG A 116 -18.56 12.54 15.15
N TYR A 117 -17.48 12.84 14.42
CA TYR A 117 -17.52 13.23 13.01
C TYR A 117 -16.95 12.13 12.14
N ALA A 118 -17.43 12.02 10.91
CA ALA A 118 -16.79 11.25 9.87
C ALA A 118 -16.86 11.98 8.52
N GLU A 119 -15.87 11.77 7.68
CA GLU A 119 -15.91 12.15 6.27
C GLU A 119 -16.41 10.96 5.44
N VAL A 120 -17.36 11.21 4.56
CA VAL A 120 -17.95 10.22 3.67
C VAL A 120 -17.71 10.62 2.23
N TRP A 121 -17.03 9.76 1.48
CA TRP A 121 -16.98 9.85 0.02
C TRP A 121 -17.73 8.66 -0.55
N LEU A 122 -18.69 8.94 -1.43
CA LEU A 122 -19.35 7.91 -2.22
C LEU A 122 -19.57 8.49 -3.61
N TYR A 123 -18.93 7.86 -4.59
CA TYR A 123 -19.07 8.18 -6.01
C TYR A 123 -19.35 6.91 -6.78
N LEU A 124 -20.21 7.00 -7.78
CA LEU A 124 -20.56 5.91 -8.67
C LEU A 124 -20.77 6.47 -10.06
N HIS A 125 -20.00 6.00 -11.02
CA HIS A 125 -20.22 6.29 -12.43
C HIS A 125 -20.87 5.10 -13.11
N VAL A 126 -21.93 5.36 -13.86
CA VAL A 126 -22.57 4.36 -14.70
C VAL A 126 -22.62 4.90 -16.13
N PRO A 127 -21.91 4.25 -17.08
CA PRO A 127 -21.93 4.65 -18.49
C PRO A 127 -23.36 4.73 -19.03
N GLY A 128 -23.67 5.84 -19.72
CA GLY A 128 -25.00 6.10 -20.27
C GLY A 128 -26.03 6.63 -19.27
N VAL A 129 -25.74 6.61 -17.97
CA VAL A 129 -26.63 7.18 -16.94
C VAL A 129 -26.03 8.45 -16.34
N GLY A 130 -24.76 8.42 -15.94
CA GLY A 130 -24.05 9.59 -15.42
C GLY A 130 -23.18 9.31 -14.19
N ASP A 131 -22.73 10.40 -13.56
CA ASP A 131 -21.95 10.40 -12.33
C ASP A 131 -22.87 10.68 -11.13
N PHE A 132 -22.82 9.79 -10.16
CA PHE A 132 -23.59 9.87 -8.93
C PHE A 132 -22.66 10.07 -7.74
N HIS A 133 -23.11 10.86 -6.77
CA HIS A 133 -22.35 11.15 -5.57
C HIS A 133 -23.23 11.16 -4.32
N HIS A 134 -22.57 11.08 -3.16
CA HIS A 134 -23.23 11.21 -1.87
C HIS A 134 -23.98 12.56 -1.76
N PRO A 135 -25.21 12.62 -1.21
CA PRO A 135 -25.98 13.86 -1.11
C PRO A 135 -25.31 15.04 -0.39
N VAL A 136 -24.37 14.73 0.51
CA VAL A 136 -23.59 15.72 1.30
C VAL A 136 -22.37 16.25 0.55
N HIS A 137 -22.07 15.75 -0.64
CA HIS A 137 -21.01 16.34 -1.45
C HIS A 137 -21.40 17.79 -1.87
N PRO A 138 -20.48 18.77 -1.82
CA PRO A 138 -19.03 18.65 -1.62
C PRO A 138 -18.53 18.68 -0.17
N ASP A 139 -19.40 18.90 0.82
CA ASP A 139 -18.99 19.11 2.21
C ASP A 139 -18.40 17.85 2.86
N THR A 140 -18.88 16.66 2.46
CA THR A 140 -18.44 15.30 2.90
C THR A 140 -18.49 15.01 4.40
N LEU A 141 -18.68 16.01 5.26
CA LEU A 141 -18.66 15.87 6.72
C LEU A 141 -20.03 15.44 7.26
N ILE A 142 -20.04 14.37 8.06
CA ILE A 142 -21.20 13.86 8.78
C ILE A 142 -20.94 13.96 10.28
N SER A 143 -21.85 14.60 11.01
CA SER A 143 -21.84 14.66 12.48
C SER A 143 -22.64 13.53 13.13
N ASN A 144 -22.52 13.36 14.44
CA ASN A 144 -23.27 12.40 15.26
C ASN A 144 -23.04 10.92 14.90
N VAL A 145 -21.90 10.56 14.33
CA VAL A 145 -21.59 9.16 13.99
C VAL A 145 -21.34 8.30 15.24
N THR A 146 -21.56 6.99 15.11
CA THR A 146 -21.27 6.03 16.17
C THR A 146 -19.75 5.81 16.27
N PRO A 147 -19.13 6.08 17.43
CA PRO A 147 -17.71 5.83 17.64
C PRO A 147 -17.34 4.38 17.34
N GLY A 148 -16.12 4.13 16.85
CA GLY A 148 -15.66 2.78 16.59
C GLY A 148 -16.16 2.17 15.27
N THR A 149 -17.23 2.70 14.67
CA THR A 149 -17.82 2.13 13.45
C THR A 149 -17.36 2.83 12.17
N LEU A 150 -17.31 2.09 11.06
CA LEU A 150 -17.13 2.61 9.71
C LEU A 150 -18.48 2.84 9.04
N THR A 151 -19.37 3.56 9.74
CA THR A 151 -20.73 3.87 9.28
C THR A 151 -21.02 5.35 9.44
N ALA A 152 -21.39 6.02 8.35
CA ALA A 152 -21.72 7.45 8.33
C ALA A 152 -22.53 7.81 7.08
N GLY A 153 -23.49 8.72 7.21
CA GLY A 153 -24.25 9.26 6.06
C GLY A 153 -25.08 8.22 5.30
N GLY A 154 -25.43 7.08 5.91
CA GLY A 154 -26.08 5.96 5.22
C GLY A 154 -25.10 5.02 4.50
N LEU A 155 -23.81 5.39 4.38
CA LEU A 155 -22.74 4.49 3.94
C LEU A 155 -22.25 3.65 5.12
N LYS A 156 -22.18 2.34 4.91
CA LYS A 156 -21.74 1.35 5.89
C LYS A 156 -20.71 0.43 5.24
N ILE A 157 -19.52 0.38 5.84
CA ILE A 157 -18.41 -0.47 5.43
C ILE A 157 -18.15 -1.46 6.57
N GLU A 158 -18.28 -2.75 6.29
CA GLU A 158 -18.13 -3.82 7.28
C GLU A 158 -17.14 -4.87 6.80
N MET A 159 -16.20 -5.22 7.66
CA MET A 159 -15.36 -6.40 7.48
C MET A 159 -16.21 -7.64 7.80
N LEU A 160 -16.34 -8.55 6.83
CA LEU A 160 -17.02 -9.83 7.02
C LEU A 160 -16.01 -10.93 7.32
N ASP A 161 -14.95 -10.99 6.51
CA ASP A 161 -13.85 -11.94 6.63
C ASP A 161 -12.53 -11.14 6.56
N PRO A 162 -11.66 -11.19 7.58
CA PRO A 162 -10.43 -10.39 7.65
C PRO A 162 -9.57 -10.56 6.39
N MET A 163 -9.14 -9.46 5.77
CA MET A 163 -8.34 -9.43 4.54
C MET A 163 -8.92 -10.16 3.32
N VAL A 164 -10.17 -10.61 3.37
CA VAL A 164 -10.79 -11.42 2.30
C VAL A 164 -12.04 -10.75 1.78
N ARG A 165 -12.97 -10.41 2.68
CA ARG A 165 -14.30 -9.97 2.28
C ARG A 165 -14.77 -8.80 3.12
N TRP A 166 -15.13 -7.75 2.40
CA TRP A 166 -15.74 -6.55 2.96
C TRP A 166 -17.09 -6.34 2.29
N ARG A 167 -18.04 -5.85 3.07
CA ARG A 167 -19.35 -5.41 2.59
C ARG A 167 -19.38 -3.90 2.59
N VAL A 168 -19.64 -3.33 1.43
CA VAL A 168 -19.96 -1.91 1.28
C VAL A 168 -21.44 -1.82 0.95
N SER A 169 -22.19 -1.06 1.74
CA SER A 169 -23.62 -0.87 1.57
C SER A 169 -23.99 0.59 1.78
N PHE A 170 -24.95 1.08 1.00
CA PHE A 170 -25.45 2.45 1.10
C PHE A 170 -26.97 2.42 1.21
N ASN A 171 -27.49 3.11 2.22
CA ASN A 171 -28.92 3.30 2.43
C ASN A 171 -29.27 4.78 2.18
N GLY A 172 -29.72 5.08 0.97
CA GLY A 172 -30.09 6.42 0.56
C GLY A 172 -30.19 6.52 -0.96
N LEU A 173 -30.46 7.73 -1.43
CA LEU A 173 -30.44 8.09 -2.86
C LEU A 173 -29.16 8.84 -3.17
N LEU A 174 -28.46 8.45 -4.23
CA LEU A 174 -27.34 9.22 -4.75
C LEU A 174 -27.87 10.38 -5.61
N ARG A 175 -27.10 11.46 -5.67
CA ARG A 175 -27.39 12.66 -6.46
C ARG A 175 -26.53 12.70 -7.72
#